data_AF-A0A6I4II49-F1
#
_entry.id   AF-A0A6I4II49-F1
#
_cell.length_a   1.000
_cell.length_b   1.000
_cell.length_c   1.000
_cell.angle_alpha   90.00
_cell.angle_beta   90.00
_cell.angle_gamma   90.00
#
_symmetry.space_group_name_H-M   'P 1'
#
loop_
_entity.id
_entity.type
_entity.pdbx_description
1 polymer ?
#
loop_
_entity_poly.entity_id
_entity_poly.type
_entity_poly.pdbx_seq_one_letter_code
_entity_poly.pdbx_strand_id
1 'polypeptide(L)'
;MNYSFLNNKLHNSNPSIVANALFLIALLLVGKADPMAIVFAYVFETIIIGLVHVVKLFYIIKNNKPMKRESKVGNFLLIPFFMIHYGIFVAIQSIFLYTAFAINDERFSTSLSFSNFVEILHLEGFKLVTLSILATHVASFYFSFLKVKKYNQQHLGAYMVKPYLRIFLQQFLAIIPFFFLFFMNAVGIVAAILLILMRTLLDYYFSLIAKDAEKIKALAIRIMDQKKPEELPKIEATLKVFFEE
;
A
#
# COMPACT_ATOMS: atom_id res chain seq x y z
N MET A 1 -24.44 -24.83 -7.78
CA MET A 1 -23.59 -23.70 -7.35
C MET A 1 -23.12 -22.98 -8.61
N ASN A 2 -23.50 -21.71 -8.78
CA ASN A 2 -23.57 -21.06 -10.09
C ASN A 2 -22.16 -20.65 -10.61
N TYR A 3 -21.58 -21.45 -11.51
CA TYR A 3 -20.26 -21.22 -12.13
C TYR A 3 -20.17 -19.88 -12.90
N SER A 4 -21.30 -19.31 -13.33
CA SER A 4 -21.36 -18.03 -14.04
C SER A 4 -21.10 -16.82 -13.14
N PHE A 5 -21.37 -16.91 -11.84
CA PHE A 5 -21.15 -15.80 -10.90
C PHE A 5 -19.66 -15.59 -10.60
N LEU A 6 -18.88 -16.67 -10.56
CA LEU A 6 -17.43 -16.61 -10.35
C LEU A 6 -16.70 -16.12 -11.61
N ASN A 7 -17.16 -16.55 -12.79
CA ASN A 7 -16.49 -16.23 -14.06
C ASN A 7 -16.59 -14.74 -14.44
N ASN A 8 -17.73 -14.10 -14.15
CA ASN A 8 -17.93 -12.68 -14.44
C ASN A 8 -17.15 -11.75 -13.49
N LYS A 9 -16.83 -12.22 -12.27
CA LYS A 9 -16.00 -11.51 -11.30
C LYS A 9 -14.49 -11.65 -11.62
N LEU A 10 -14.08 -12.81 -12.15
CA LEU A 10 -12.72 -13.07 -12.59
C LEU A 10 -12.37 -12.36 -13.91
N HIS A 11 -13.30 -12.16 -14.84
CA HIS A 11 -13.02 -11.38 -16.07
C HIS A 11 -12.72 -9.89 -15.79
N ASN A 12 -13.18 -9.38 -14.64
CA ASN A 12 -12.89 -8.03 -14.14
C ASN A 12 -11.70 -7.99 -13.16
N SER A 13 -11.05 -9.11 -12.89
CA SER A 13 -9.89 -9.19 -12.02
C SER A 13 -8.68 -8.53 -12.68
N ASN A 14 -7.89 -7.79 -11.91
CA ASN A 14 -6.60 -7.29 -12.37
C ASN A 14 -5.66 -8.52 -12.38
N PRO A 15 -5.34 -9.12 -13.56
CA PRO A 15 -4.63 -10.40 -13.61
C PRO A 15 -3.25 -10.29 -12.96
N SER A 16 -2.70 -9.07 -12.95
CA SER A 16 -1.46 -8.68 -12.30
C SER A 16 -1.46 -8.92 -10.78
N ILE A 17 -2.57 -8.69 -10.07
CA ILE A 17 -2.65 -8.87 -8.61
C ILE A 17 -2.51 -10.35 -8.25
N VAL A 18 -3.25 -11.21 -8.95
CA VAL A 18 -3.20 -12.66 -8.74
C VAL A 18 -1.86 -13.24 -9.22
N ALA A 19 -1.35 -12.78 -10.38
CA ALA A 19 -0.05 -13.20 -10.89
C ALA A 19 1.09 -12.87 -9.92
N ASN A 20 1.08 -11.68 -9.31
CA ASN A 20 2.07 -11.31 -8.30
C ASN A 20 1.98 -12.20 -7.06
N ALA A 21 0.77 -12.49 -6.57
CA ALA A 21 0.57 -13.38 -5.44
C ALA A 21 1.10 -14.80 -5.72
N LEU A 22 0.76 -15.36 -6.89
CA LEU A 22 1.25 -16.68 -7.32
C LEU A 22 2.76 -16.71 -7.48
N PHE A 23 3.36 -15.64 -8.01
CA PHE A 23 4.82 -15.52 -8.13
C PHE A 23 5.50 -15.55 -6.76
N LEU A 24 4.99 -14.80 -5.78
CA LEU A 24 5.54 -14.78 -4.42
C LEU A 24 5.37 -16.14 -3.71
N ILE A 25 4.21 -16.79 -3.87
CA ILE A 25 3.97 -18.14 -3.34
C ILE A 25 4.93 -19.14 -3.98
N ALA A 26 5.14 -19.06 -5.30
CA ALA A 26 6.10 -19.93 -5.98
C ALA A 26 7.53 -19.73 -5.46
N LEU A 27 7.97 -18.49 -5.24
CA LEU A 27 9.28 -18.21 -4.65
C LEU A 27 9.43 -18.80 -3.24
N LEU A 28 8.38 -18.74 -2.41
CA LEU A 28 8.37 -19.39 -1.10
C LEU A 28 8.50 -20.91 -1.21
N LEU A 29 7.66 -21.54 -2.04
CA LEU A 29 7.59 -23.00 -2.12
C LEU A 29 8.83 -23.63 -2.76
N VAL A 30 9.50 -22.91 -3.67
CA VAL A 30 10.78 -23.35 -4.27
C VAL A 30 11.97 -23.04 -3.35
N GLY A 31 11.75 -22.37 -2.21
CA GLY A 31 12.80 -22.00 -1.26
C GLY A 31 13.74 -20.92 -1.78
N LYS A 32 13.27 -20.07 -2.71
CA LYS A 32 14.02 -18.94 -3.29
C LYS A 32 13.72 -17.60 -2.63
N ALA A 33 12.78 -17.59 -1.69
CA ALA A 33 12.51 -16.46 -0.83
C ALA A 33 12.30 -16.96 0.59
N ASP A 34 13.04 -16.35 1.53
CA ASP A 34 12.82 -16.56 2.94
C ASP A 34 11.45 -15.96 3.35
N PRO A 35 10.66 -16.62 4.22
CA PRO A 35 9.38 -16.08 4.65
C PRO A 35 9.47 -14.71 5.32
N MET A 36 10.54 -14.47 6.09
CA MET A 36 10.82 -13.17 6.71
C MET A 36 11.15 -12.13 5.65
N ALA A 37 11.88 -12.52 4.60
CA ALA A 37 12.14 -11.63 3.47
C ALA A 37 10.85 -11.13 2.82
N ILE A 38 9.82 -11.97 2.68
CA ILE A 38 8.53 -11.55 2.12
C ILE A 38 7.79 -10.59 3.06
N VAL A 39 7.73 -10.90 4.35
CA VAL A 39 7.06 -10.02 5.33
C VAL A 39 7.73 -8.65 5.36
N PHE A 40 9.06 -8.60 5.38
CA PHE A 40 9.80 -7.34 5.30
C PHE A 40 9.63 -6.64 3.96
N ALA A 41 9.57 -7.37 2.84
CA ALA A 41 9.38 -6.75 1.53
C ALA A 41 8.04 -6.02 1.44
N TYR A 42 6.99 -6.49 2.12
CA TYR A 42 5.71 -5.77 2.22
C TYR A 42 5.78 -4.51 3.10
N VAL A 43 6.64 -4.49 4.13
CA VAL A 43 6.94 -3.24 4.85
C VAL A 43 7.74 -2.30 3.96
N PHE A 44 8.72 -2.82 3.22
CA PHE A 44 9.49 -2.04 2.26
C PHE A 44 8.63 -1.47 1.13
N GLU A 45 7.58 -2.19 0.73
CA GLU A 45 6.57 -1.69 -0.20
C GLU A 45 5.92 -0.39 0.31
N THR A 46 5.64 -0.26 1.62
CA THR A 46 5.05 0.98 2.17
C THR A 46 5.97 2.16 2.01
N ILE A 47 7.29 1.95 2.17
CA ILE A 47 8.33 2.94 1.92
C ILE A 47 8.33 3.32 0.43
N ILE A 48 8.35 2.34 -0.47
CA ILE A 48 8.34 2.56 -1.92
C ILE A 48 7.10 3.38 -2.33
N ILE A 49 5.92 3.03 -1.82
CA ILE A 49 4.67 3.75 -2.08
C ILE A 49 4.77 5.20 -1.60
N GLY A 50 5.30 5.44 -0.40
CA GLY A 50 5.51 6.78 0.14
C GLY A 50 6.44 7.62 -0.73
N LEU A 51 7.58 7.06 -1.14
CA LEU A 51 8.55 7.73 -2.01
C LEU A 51 7.96 8.06 -3.38
N VAL A 52 7.29 7.10 -4.03
CA VAL A 52 6.59 7.33 -5.30
C VAL A 52 5.50 8.41 -5.12
N HIS A 53 4.80 8.41 -3.97
CA HIS A 53 3.77 9.40 -3.69
C HIS A 53 4.33 10.82 -3.54
N VAL A 54 5.48 10.98 -2.89
CA VAL A 54 6.21 12.27 -2.83
C VAL A 54 6.48 12.81 -4.23
N VAL A 55 6.96 11.95 -5.15
CA VAL A 55 7.20 12.35 -6.53
C VAL A 55 5.88 12.74 -7.22
N LYS A 56 4.80 11.97 -7.02
CA LYS A 56 3.47 12.31 -7.57
C LYS A 56 2.97 13.68 -7.06
N LEU A 57 3.11 13.97 -5.77
CA LEU A 57 2.76 15.27 -5.17
C LEU A 57 3.57 16.41 -5.80
N PHE A 58 4.87 16.21 -5.97
CA PHE A 58 5.74 17.19 -6.66
C PHE A 58 5.21 17.53 -8.06
N TYR A 59 4.86 16.53 -8.87
CA TYR A 59 4.29 16.76 -10.20
C TYR A 59 2.93 17.47 -10.15
N ILE A 60 2.06 17.13 -9.20
CA ILE A 60 0.75 17.81 -9.05
C ILE A 60 0.96 19.29 -8.71
N ILE A 61 1.79 19.60 -7.71
CA ILE A 61 2.05 20.98 -7.26
C ILE A 61 2.72 21.82 -8.36
N LYS A 62 3.64 21.20 -9.11
CA LYS A 62 4.36 21.89 -10.17
C LYS A 62 3.45 22.29 -11.34
N ASN A 63 2.51 21.42 -11.71
CA ASN A 63 1.70 21.56 -12.93
C ASN A 63 0.31 22.18 -12.68
N ASN A 64 -0.24 22.06 -11.46
CA ASN A 64 -1.56 22.61 -11.17
C ASN A 64 -1.46 24.05 -10.66
N LYS A 65 -2.44 24.87 -11.05
CA LYS A 65 -2.59 26.22 -10.49
C LYS A 65 -3.10 26.10 -9.05
N PRO A 66 -2.54 26.86 -8.09
CA PRO A 66 -3.07 26.88 -6.74
C PRO A 66 -4.52 27.37 -6.75
N MET A 67 -5.35 26.84 -5.85
CA MET A 67 -6.72 27.33 -5.68
C MET A 67 -6.70 28.79 -5.18
N LYS A 68 -7.82 29.52 -5.32
CA LYS A 68 -7.94 30.97 -4.98
C LYS A 68 -7.44 31.36 -3.57
N ARG A 69 -7.33 30.42 -2.64
CA ARG A 69 -6.89 30.62 -1.24
C ARG A 69 -5.56 29.93 -0.90
N GLU A 70 -4.93 29.25 -1.87
CA GLU A 70 -3.68 28.52 -1.65
C GLU A 70 -2.50 29.29 -2.23
N SER A 71 -1.35 29.24 -1.55
CA SER A 71 -0.10 29.71 -2.11
C SER A 71 0.70 28.53 -2.66
N LYS A 72 1.42 28.74 -3.76
CA LYS A 72 2.28 27.69 -4.33
C LYS A 72 3.34 27.22 -3.33
N VAL A 73 3.87 28.13 -2.52
CA VAL A 73 4.82 27.84 -1.42
C VAL A 73 4.17 26.95 -0.35
N GLY A 74 2.95 27.29 0.09
CA GLY A 74 2.19 26.47 1.05
C GLY A 74 1.94 25.05 0.53
N ASN A 75 1.66 24.91 -0.75
CA ASN A 75 1.46 23.61 -1.38
C ASN A 75 2.76 22.76 -1.38
N PHE A 76 3.93 23.37 -1.54
CA PHE A 76 5.21 22.65 -1.42
C PHE A 76 5.52 22.19 0.01
N LEU A 77 5.08 22.93 1.04
CA LEU A 77 5.22 22.52 2.45
C LEU A 77 4.43 21.25 2.79
N LEU A 78 3.46 20.85 1.97
CA LEU A 78 2.75 19.59 2.13
C LEU A 78 3.64 18.37 1.90
N ILE A 79 4.72 18.49 1.12
CA ILE A 79 5.65 17.38 0.88
C ILE A 79 6.41 16.98 2.16
N PRO A 80 7.15 17.89 2.84
CA PRO A 80 7.83 17.53 4.08
C PRO A 80 6.84 17.15 5.18
N PHE A 81 5.67 17.78 5.25
CA PHE A 81 4.59 17.36 6.15
C PHE A 81 4.18 15.90 5.90
N PHE A 82 3.93 15.55 4.63
CA PHE A 82 3.60 14.19 4.22
C PHE A 82 4.72 13.21 4.59
N MET A 83 5.98 13.53 4.27
CA MET A 83 7.13 12.66 4.56
C MET A 83 7.27 12.36 6.06
N ILE A 84 7.12 13.36 6.92
CA ILE A 84 7.19 13.18 8.37
C ILE A 84 5.99 12.38 8.85
N HIS A 85 4.76 12.78 8.49
CA HIS A 85 3.55 12.15 9.01
C HIS A 85 3.39 10.70 8.52
N TYR A 86 3.57 10.46 7.22
CA TYR A 86 3.60 9.10 6.65
C TYR A 86 4.76 8.28 7.20
N GLY A 87 5.94 8.89 7.39
CA GLY A 87 7.12 8.27 7.97
C GLY A 87 6.89 7.75 9.38
N ILE A 88 6.08 8.43 10.20
CA ILE A 88 5.70 7.94 11.54
C ILE A 88 4.95 6.61 11.44
N PHE A 89 4.01 6.46 10.51
CA PHE A 89 3.30 5.19 10.32
C PHE A 89 4.24 4.06 9.88
N VAL A 90 5.17 4.36 8.97
CA VAL A 90 6.21 3.39 8.54
C VAL A 90 7.11 3.01 9.71
N ALA A 91 7.53 3.97 10.53
CA ALA A 91 8.37 3.75 11.70
C ALA A 91 7.68 2.84 12.72
N ILE A 92 6.42 3.12 13.05
CA ILE A 92 5.61 2.28 13.95
C ILE A 92 5.49 0.85 13.40
N GLN A 93 5.17 0.69 12.11
CA GLN A 93 5.08 -0.62 11.47
C GLN A 93 6.40 -1.41 11.56
N SER A 94 7.51 -0.71 11.32
CA SER A 94 8.85 -1.30 11.34
C SER A 94 9.24 -1.75 12.75
N ILE A 95 8.93 -0.97 13.79
CA ILE A 95 9.18 -1.35 15.19
C ILE A 95 8.44 -2.64 15.55
N PHE A 96 7.15 -2.76 15.21
CA PHE A 96 6.39 -3.98 15.48
C PHE A 96 7.02 -5.19 14.82
N LEU A 97 7.45 -5.03 13.57
CA LEU A 97 8.03 -6.14 12.83
C LEU A 97 9.41 -6.54 13.39
N TYR A 98 10.30 -5.57 13.63
CA TYR A 98 11.60 -5.84 14.26
C TYR A 98 11.45 -6.48 15.64
N THR A 99 10.46 -6.06 16.42
CA THR A 99 10.16 -6.67 17.72
C THR A 99 9.72 -8.12 17.59
N ALA A 100 8.90 -8.46 16.58
CA ALA A 100 8.54 -9.86 16.31
C ALA A 100 9.76 -10.72 15.97
N PHE A 101 10.66 -10.19 15.15
CA PHE A 101 11.81 -10.95 14.67
C PHE A 101 12.90 -11.10 15.71
N ALA A 102 13.18 -10.05 16.50
CA ALA A 102 14.16 -10.09 17.58
C ALA A 102 13.88 -11.17 18.65
N ILE A 103 12.65 -11.70 18.70
CA ILE A 103 12.29 -12.81 19.60
C ILE A 103 12.84 -14.16 19.12
N ASN A 104 12.90 -14.35 17.80
CA ASN A 104 13.25 -15.64 17.19
C ASN A 104 14.60 -15.61 16.47
N ASP A 105 15.19 -14.42 16.29
CA ASP A 105 16.42 -14.22 15.53
C ASP A 105 17.26 -13.10 16.17
N GLU A 106 18.37 -13.49 16.79
CA GLU A 106 19.28 -12.60 17.52
C GLU A 106 19.97 -11.55 16.63
N ARG A 107 19.91 -11.70 15.30
CA ARG A 107 20.44 -10.70 14.36
C ARG A 107 19.66 -9.38 14.41
N PHE A 108 18.39 -9.43 14.84
CA PHE A 108 17.52 -8.26 14.89
C PHE A 108 17.44 -7.66 16.30
N SER A 109 17.48 -6.32 16.38
CA SER A 109 17.17 -5.57 17.60
C SER A 109 15.73 -5.03 17.58
N THR A 110 15.17 -4.68 18.72
CA THR A 110 13.83 -4.05 18.81
C THR A 110 13.81 -2.57 18.37
N SER A 111 14.98 -1.98 18.14
CA SER A 111 15.15 -0.56 17.79
C SER A 111 15.07 -0.28 16.28
N LEU A 112 14.79 0.97 15.90
CA LEU A 112 14.94 1.45 14.52
C LEU A 112 16.42 1.73 14.19
N SER A 113 17.24 0.68 14.27
CA SER A 113 18.68 0.76 14.00
C SER A 113 18.97 0.61 12.50
N PHE A 114 20.05 1.25 12.05
CA PHE A 114 20.55 1.03 10.69
C PHE A 114 20.99 -0.43 10.47
N SER A 115 21.49 -1.11 11.50
CA SER A 115 21.89 -2.52 11.43
C SER A 115 20.72 -3.41 11.04
N ASN A 116 19.52 -3.20 11.60
CA ASN A 116 18.34 -3.97 11.22
C ASN A 116 18.02 -3.86 9.72
N PHE A 117 18.18 -2.67 9.13
CA PHE A 117 18.00 -2.50 7.69
C PHE A 117 19.05 -3.25 6.87
N VAL A 118 20.29 -3.30 7.35
CA VAL A 118 21.37 -4.05 6.70
C VAL A 118 21.11 -5.56 6.78
N GLU A 119 20.64 -6.07 7.92
CA GLU A 119 20.31 -7.50 8.08
C GLU A 119 19.19 -7.94 7.13
N ILE A 120 18.15 -7.12 6.95
CA ILE A 120 17.08 -7.41 5.98
C ILE A 120 17.66 -7.62 4.56
N LEU A 121 18.64 -6.83 4.15
CA LEU A 121 19.24 -6.94 2.81
C LEU A 121 19.97 -8.25 2.57
N HIS A 122 20.35 -8.96 3.64
CA HIS A 122 21.01 -10.27 3.57
C HIS A 122 20.03 -11.45 3.59
N LEU A 123 18.73 -11.21 3.84
CA LEU A 123 17.72 -12.26 3.78
C LEU A 123 17.58 -12.82 2.35
N GLU A 124 17.51 -14.14 2.24
CA GLU A 124 17.42 -14.81 0.94
C GLU A 124 16.15 -14.39 0.18
N GLY A 125 16.33 -14.01 -1.09
CA GLY A 125 15.24 -13.54 -1.94
C GLY A 125 14.75 -12.11 -1.67
N PHE A 126 15.16 -11.44 -0.58
CA PHE A 126 14.68 -10.09 -0.25
C PHE A 126 14.92 -9.08 -1.37
N LYS A 127 16.14 -9.07 -1.93
CA LYS A 127 16.51 -8.17 -3.03
C LYS A 127 15.65 -8.39 -4.26
N LEU A 128 15.41 -9.66 -4.62
CA LEU A 128 14.61 -10.03 -5.79
C LEU A 128 13.14 -9.62 -5.61
N VAL A 129 12.54 -9.96 -4.45
CA VAL A 129 11.16 -9.61 -4.12
C VAL A 129 10.99 -8.09 -4.09
N THR A 130 11.86 -7.37 -3.38
CA THR A 130 11.79 -5.91 -3.28
C THR A 130 11.98 -5.23 -4.63
N LEU A 131 12.88 -5.74 -5.48
CA LEU A 131 13.07 -5.21 -6.83
C LEU A 131 11.83 -5.42 -7.71
N SER A 132 11.15 -6.57 -7.60
CA SER A 132 9.91 -6.84 -8.33
C SER A 132 8.77 -5.89 -7.92
N ILE A 133 8.67 -5.60 -6.62
CA ILE A 133 7.72 -4.63 -6.05
C ILE A 133 8.05 -3.23 -6.57
N LEU A 134 9.31 -2.82 -6.47
CA LEU A 134 9.78 -1.53 -6.96
C LEU A 134 9.48 -1.34 -8.45
N ALA A 135 9.80 -2.34 -9.28
CA ALA A 135 9.54 -2.31 -10.71
C ALA A 135 8.04 -2.14 -11.00
N THR A 136 7.16 -2.81 -10.26
CA THR A 136 5.71 -2.71 -10.40
C THR A 136 5.20 -1.30 -10.07
N HIS A 137 5.68 -0.71 -8.96
CA HIS A 137 5.29 0.64 -8.55
C HIS A 137 5.83 1.72 -9.48
N VAL A 138 7.06 1.56 -9.97
CA VAL A 138 7.66 2.47 -10.97
C VAL A 138 6.93 2.37 -12.31
N ALA A 139 6.60 1.16 -12.77
CA ALA A 139 5.82 0.96 -13.98
C ALA A 139 4.44 1.60 -13.87
N SER A 140 3.73 1.38 -12.76
CA SER A 140 2.44 2.01 -12.49
C SER A 140 2.56 3.55 -12.44
N PHE A 141 3.59 4.08 -11.79
CA PHE A 141 3.87 5.51 -11.80
C PHE A 141 4.08 6.07 -13.21
N TYR A 142 4.85 5.39 -14.06
CA TYR A 142 5.07 5.86 -15.42
C TYR A 142 3.81 5.75 -16.29
N PHE A 143 3.25 4.55 -16.42
CA PHE A 143 2.15 4.28 -17.36
C PHE A 143 0.80 4.86 -16.90
N SER A 144 0.50 4.81 -15.61
CA SER A 144 -0.81 5.19 -15.08
C SER A 144 -0.88 6.64 -14.59
N PHE A 145 0.27 7.28 -14.34
CA PHE A 145 0.32 8.65 -13.82
C PHE A 145 1.03 9.63 -14.76
N LEU A 146 2.28 9.37 -15.13
CA LEU A 146 3.04 10.29 -16.00
C LEU A 146 2.52 10.30 -17.44
N LYS A 147 2.41 9.13 -18.08
CA LYS A 147 2.05 9.00 -19.50
C LYS A 147 0.67 9.58 -19.82
N VAL A 148 -0.31 9.33 -18.95
CA VAL A 148 -1.69 9.82 -19.08
C VAL A 148 -1.85 11.25 -18.55
N LYS A 149 -0.77 11.85 -18.02
CA LYS A 149 -0.76 13.18 -17.40
C LYS A 149 -1.82 13.34 -16.30
N LYS A 150 -2.02 12.27 -15.51
CA LYS A 150 -3.04 12.20 -14.45
C LYS A 150 -2.89 13.36 -13.46
N TYR A 151 -1.67 13.84 -13.24
CA TYR A 151 -1.33 14.99 -12.39
C TYR A 151 -2.12 16.27 -12.68
N ASN A 152 -2.51 16.53 -13.94
CA ASN A 152 -3.24 17.74 -14.33
C ASN A 152 -4.68 17.80 -13.81
N GLN A 153 -5.24 16.65 -13.44
CA GLN A 153 -6.66 16.51 -13.05
C GLN A 153 -6.82 16.20 -11.56
N GLN A 154 -5.73 16.10 -10.81
CA GLN A 154 -5.80 15.75 -9.38
C GLN A 154 -5.98 16.98 -8.49
N HIS A 155 -6.91 16.88 -7.55
CA HIS A 155 -6.99 17.82 -6.44
C HIS A 155 -5.90 17.48 -5.41
N LEU A 156 -5.04 18.45 -5.08
CA LEU A 156 -3.86 18.24 -4.23
C LEU A 156 -4.20 17.68 -2.84
N GLY A 157 -5.16 18.28 -2.13
CA GLY A 157 -5.57 17.84 -0.80
C GLY A 157 -6.10 16.40 -0.76
N ALA A 158 -7.05 16.04 -1.64
CA ALA A 158 -7.53 14.68 -1.81
C ALA A 158 -6.41 13.69 -2.21
N TYR A 159 -5.46 14.12 -3.04
CA TYR A 159 -4.35 13.27 -3.43
C TYR A 159 -3.36 13.02 -2.28
N MET A 160 -3.07 14.03 -1.46
CA MET A 160 -2.15 13.95 -0.32
C MET A 160 -2.54 12.84 0.67
N VAL A 161 -3.84 12.62 0.88
CA VAL A 161 -4.33 11.61 1.82
C VAL A 161 -4.38 10.21 1.23
N LYS A 162 -4.23 10.07 -0.10
CA LYS A 162 -4.38 8.81 -0.84
C LYS A 162 -3.67 7.61 -0.18
N PRO A 163 -2.39 7.68 0.22
CA PRO A 163 -1.67 6.51 0.74
C PRO A 163 -2.04 6.18 2.19
N TYR A 164 -2.76 7.05 2.92
CA TYR A 164 -3.09 6.83 4.33
C TYR A 164 -4.03 5.65 4.55
N LEU A 165 -5.05 5.47 3.69
CA LEU A 165 -5.94 4.31 3.79
C LEU A 165 -5.15 3.01 3.62
N ARG A 166 -4.20 3.00 2.67
CA ARG A 166 -3.38 1.82 2.39
C ARG A 166 -2.46 1.48 3.56
N ILE A 167 -1.67 2.44 4.06
CA ILE A 167 -0.77 2.16 5.18
C ILE A 167 -1.55 1.79 6.44
N PHE A 168 -2.68 2.43 6.70
CA PHE A 168 -3.56 2.09 7.81
C PHE A 168 -3.99 0.62 7.77
N LEU A 169 -4.48 0.14 6.62
CA LEU A 169 -4.84 -1.26 6.48
C LEU A 169 -3.62 -2.20 6.50
N GLN A 170 -2.50 -1.76 5.95
CA GLN A 170 -1.24 -2.51 6.02
C GLN A 170 -0.76 -2.71 7.45
N GLN A 171 -1.01 -1.78 8.38
CA GLN A 171 -0.69 -2.00 9.80
C GLN A 171 -1.41 -3.25 10.31
N PHE A 172 -2.72 -3.38 10.06
CA PHE A 172 -3.48 -4.55 10.50
C PHE A 172 -3.06 -5.82 9.78
N LEU A 173 -2.78 -5.74 8.47
CA LEU A 173 -2.28 -6.89 7.71
C LEU A 173 -0.90 -7.33 8.18
N ALA A 174 -0.05 -6.44 8.69
CA ALA A 174 1.27 -6.77 9.24
C ALA A 174 1.21 -7.30 10.68
N ILE A 175 0.24 -6.83 11.49
CA ILE A 175 0.01 -7.33 12.85
C ILE A 175 -0.42 -8.80 12.85
N ILE A 176 -1.14 -9.26 11.82
CA ILE A 176 -1.61 -10.64 11.76
C ILE A 176 -0.44 -11.63 11.69
N PRO A 177 0.50 -11.54 10.73
CA PRO A 177 1.74 -12.32 10.74
C PRO A 177 2.53 -12.19 12.03
N PHE A 178 2.63 -10.97 12.60
CA PHE A 178 3.24 -10.75 13.91
C PHE A 178 2.60 -11.65 14.99
N PHE A 179 1.26 -11.70 15.06
CA PHE A 179 0.54 -12.52 16.02
C PHE A 179 0.84 -14.01 15.84
N PHE A 180 0.86 -14.51 14.60
CA PHE A 180 1.16 -15.92 14.32
C PHE A 180 2.62 -16.29 14.63
N LEU A 181 3.56 -15.41 14.33
CA LEU A 181 4.98 -15.60 14.66
C LEU A 181 5.22 -15.52 16.17
N PHE A 182 4.53 -14.62 16.87
CA PHE A 182 4.72 -14.37 18.31
C PHE A 182 4.03 -15.41 19.19
N PHE A 183 2.76 -15.76 18.91
CA PHE A 183 1.93 -16.57 19.82
C PHE A 183 1.87 -18.05 19.46
N MET A 184 2.11 -18.41 18.20
CA MET A 184 1.87 -19.78 17.72
C MET A 184 3.14 -20.56 17.40
N ASN A 185 4.33 -19.98 17.63
CA ASN A 185 5.62 -20.51 17.14
C ASN A 185 5.50 -21.00 15.68
N ALA A 186 4.67 -20.31 14.89
CA ALA A 186 4.28 -20.79 13.58
C ALA A 186 5.50 -20.77 12.66
N VAL A 187 5.65 -21.81 11.84
CA VAL A 187 6.67 -21.86 10.79
C VAL A 187 6.50 -20.60 9.93
N GLY A 188 7.56 -19.80 9.76
CA GLY A 188 7.49 -18.49 9.10
C GLY A 188 6.79 -18.51 7.73
N ILE A 189 6.83 -19.65 7.04
CA ILE A 189 6.11 -19.93 5.80
C ILE A 189 4.59 -19.69 5.94
N VAL A 190 3.96 -20.14 7.03
CA VAL A 190 2.50 -19.96 7.26
C VAL A 190 2.17 -18.48 7.38
N ALA A 191 2.96 -17.73 8.14
CA ALA A 191 2.78 -16.29 8.32
C ALA A 191 2.94 -15.54 6.99
N ALA A 192 3.92 -15.91 6.16
CA ALA A 192 4.14 -15.32 4.85
C ALA A 192 3.01 -15.65 3.85
N ILE A 193 2.54 -16.90 3.80
CA ILE A 193 1.40 -17.28 2.94
C ILE A 193 0.14 -16.54 3.36
N LEU A 194 -0.16 -16.48 4.67
CA LEU A 194 -1.32 -15.76 5.18
C LEU A 194 -1.25 -14.28 4.80
N LEU A 195 -0.08 -13.64 4.95
CA LEU A 195 0.15 -12.26 4.54
C LEU A 195 -0.12 -12.06 3.05
N ILE A 196 0.46 -12.91 2.18
CA ILE A 196 0.26 -12.82 0.73
C ILE A 196 -1.23 -12.94 0.39
N LEU A 197 -1.94 -13.91 0.97
CA LEU A 197 -3.37 -14.13 0.70
C LEU A 197 -4.22 -12.96 1.17
N MET A 198 -4.06 -12.51 2.42
CA MET A 198 -4.82 -11.38 2.96
C MET A 198 -4.55 -10.11 2.16
N ARG A 199 -3.30 -9.89 1.79
CA ARG A 199 -2.92 -8.75 0.96
C ARG A 199 -3.57 -8.80 -0.42
N THR A 200 -3.49 -9.94 -1.08
CA THR A 200 -4.08 -10.16 -2.41
C THR A 200 -5.59 -9.93 -2.38
N LEU A 201 -6.27 -10.41 -1.33
CA LEU A 201 -7.71 -10.20 -1.13
C LEU A 201 -8.05 -8.72 -0.96
N LEU A 202 -7.25 -7.97 -0.19
CA LEU A 202 -7.44 -6.55 0.03
C LEU A 202 -7.26 -5.75 -1.28
N ASP A 203 -6.16 -5.99 -2.00
CA ASP A 203 -5.87 -5.29 -3.26
C ASP A 203 -6.95 -5.60 -4.31
N TYR A 204 -7.42 -6.86 -4.35
CA TYR A 204 -8.54 -7.26 -5.20
C TYR A 204 -9.84 -6.54 -4.81
N TYR A 205 -10.18 -6.49 -3.53
CA TYR A 205 -11.37 -5.79 -3.04
C TYR A 205 -11.34 -4.29 -3.36
N PHE A 206 -10.18 -3.66 -3.21
CA PHE A 206 -9.95 -2.27 -3.59
C PHE A 206 -10.15 -2.03 -5.08
N SER A 207 -9.60 -2.91 -5.91
CA SER A 207 -9.80 -2.86 -7.36
C SER A 207 -11.28 -2.97 -7.74
N LEU A 208 -12.05 -3.82 -7.05
CA LEU A 208 -13.48 -3.96 -7.27
C LEU A 208 -14.28 -2.71 -6.87
N ILE A 209 -13.95 -2.08 -5.74
CA ILE A 209 -14.61 -0.83 -5.33
C ILE A 209 -14.27 0.30 -6.30
N ALA A 210 -13.00 0.42 -6.70
CA ALA A 210 -12.54 1.48 -7.59
C ALA A 210 -13.27 1.48 -8.95
N LYS A 211 -13.67 0.30 -9.44
CA LYS A 211 -14.41 0.12 -10.70
C LYS A 211 -15.92 0.32 -10.56
N ASP A 212 -16.45 0.36 -9.35
CA ASP A 212 -17.89 0.35 -9.07
C ASP A 212 -18.35 1.70 -8.52
N ALA A 213 -18.81 2.56 -9.43
CA ALA A 213 -19.28 3.91 -9.10
C ALA A 213 -20.49 3.89 -8.14
N GLU A 214 -21.34 2.86 -8.21
CA GLU A 214 -22.48 2.72 -7.30
C GLU A 214 -22.02 2.43 -5.88
N LYS A 215 -21.02 1.55 -5.70
CA LYS A 215 -20.42 1.29 -4.39
C LYS A 215 -19.73 2.53 -3.82
N ILE A 216 -19.00 3.28 -4.63
CA ILE A 216 -18.37 4.54 -4.19
C ILE A 216 -19.44 5.53 -3.71
N LYS A 217 -20.51 5.70 -4.48
CA LYS A 217 -21.64 6.57 -4.10
C LYS A 217 -22.36 6.09 -2.84
N ALA A 218 -22.62 4.79 -2.72
CA ALA A 218 -23.25 4.22 -1.54
C ALA A 218 -22.38 4.41 -0.28
N LEU A 219 -21.06 4.24 -0.39
CA LEU A 219 -20.12 4.53 0.68
C LEU A 219 -20.09 6.03 1.03
N ALA A 220 -20.10 6.91 0.01
CA ALA A 220 -20.13 8.35 0.21
C ALA A 220 -21.37 8.78 1.00
N ILE A 221 -22.56 8.28 0.64
CA ILE A 221 -23.82 8.55 1.35
C ILE A 221 -23.78 8.07 2.81
N ARG A 222 -23.10 6.95 3.09
CA ARG A 222 -22.98 6.41 4.46
C ARG A 222 -22.05 7.23 5.37
N ILE A 223 -21.04 7.87 4.80
CA ILE A 223 -20.01 8.62 5.55
C ILE A 223 -20.35 10.11 5.60
N MET A 224 -21.12 10.62 4.63
CA MET A 224 -21.51 12.01 4.55
C MET A 224 -22.34 12.44 5.76
N ASP A 225 -22.02 13.63 6.30
CA ASP A 225 -22.89 14.30 7.24
C ASP A 225 -24.20 14.69 6.54
N GLN A 226 -25.31 14.12 7.00
CA GLN A 226 -26.63 14.36 6.42
C GLN A 226 -27.04 15.84 6.47
N LYS A 227 -26.40 16.65 7.33
CA LYS A 227 -26.62 18.09 7.41
C LYS A 227 -25.91 18.89 6.32
N LYS A 228 -25.04 18.26 5.51
CA LYS A 228 -24.25 18.90 4.45
C LYS A 228 -24.27 18.09 3.13
N PRO A 229 -25.44 17.95 2.50
CA PRO A 229 -25.58 17.17 1.27
C PRO A 229 -24.71 17.68 0.10
N GLU A 230 -24.33 18.96 0.11
CA GLU A 230 -23.45 19.58 -0.86
C GLU A 230 -22.02 19.02 -0.85
N GLU A 231 -21.59 18.35 0.22
CA GLU A 231 -20.26 17.73 0.30
C GLU A 231 -20.17 16.39 -0.44
N LEU A 232 -21.30 15.79 -0.85
CA LEU A 232 -21.33 14.47 -1.50
C LEU A 232 -20.35 14.32 -2.67
N PRO A 233 -20.28 15.24 -3.65
CA PRO A 233 -19.38 15.10 -4.79
C PRO A 233 -17.90 15.10 -4.39
N LYS A 234 -17.56 15.85 -3.33
CA LYS A 234 -16.20 15.93 -2.79
C LYS A 234 -15.83 14.62 -2.08
N ILE A 235 -16.76 14.03 -1.34
CA ILE A 235 -16.57 12.74 -0.67
C ILE A 235 -16.40 11.63 -1.70
N GLU A 236 -17.26 11.57 -2.73
CA GLU A 236 -17.15 10.61 -3.84
C GLU A 236 -15.79 10.70 -4.54
N ALA A 237 -15.34 11.94 -4.87
CA ALA A 237 -14.04 12.15 -5.48
C ALA A 237 -12.89 11.67 -4.59
N THR A 238 -12.98 11.91 -3.28
CA THR A 238 -11.96 11.46 -2.31
C THR A 238 -11.94 9.93 -2.19
N LEU A 239 -13.09 9.28 -2.08
CA LEU A 239 -13.21 7.83 -2.04
C LEU A 239 -12.67 7.18 -3.32
N LYS A 240 -12.99 7.75 -4.49
CA LYS A 240 -12.44 7.27 -5.76
C LYS A 240 -10.92 7.32 -5.77
N VAL A 241 -10.33 8.42 -5.30
CA VAL A 241 -8.87 8.55 -5.17
C VAL A 241 -8.29 7.53 -4.18
N PHE A 242 -8.99 7.22 -3.08
CA PHE A 242 -8.53 6.23 -2.09
C PHE A 242 -8.49 4.78 -2.61
N PHE A 243 -9.47 4.38 -3.42
CA PHE A 243 -9.55 3.00 -3.91
C PHE A 243 -8.77 2.77 -5.21
N GLU A 244 -8.48 3.82 -5.99
CA GLU A 244 -7.59 3.73 -7.16
C GLU A 244 -6.14 3.50 -6.74
N GLU A 245 -5.40 2.61 -7.42
CA GLU A 245 -3.93 2.50 -7.27
C GLU A 245 -3.17 3.68 -7.92
#